data_AF-A0A0B5DX55-F1
#
_entry.id   AF-A0A0B5DX55-F1
#
_cell.length_a   1.000
_cell.length_b   1.000
_cell.length_c   1.000
_cell.angle_alpha   90.00
_cell.angle_beta   90.00
_cell.angle_gamma   90.00
#
_symmetry.space_group_name_H-M   'P 1'
#
loop_
_entity.id
_entity.type
_entity.pdbx_description
1 polymer ?
#
loop_
_entity_poly.entity_id
_entity_poly.type
_entity_poly.pdbx_seq_one_letter_code
_entity_poly.pdbx_strand_id
1 'polypeptide(L)'
;MTMAGDRGKLVRLREIAELALNAELAALSAIRAEEERPHARLREIEEAIRARVLLAASSTAFDPARLSGAEEAWSRWADRERRAAFRDLARIAERKEAQLARTRRAFGRKEALGRLAERLAR
;
A
#
# COMPACT_ATOMS: atom_id res chain seq x y z
N MET A 1 35.65 30.93 9.34
CA MET A 1 34.99 29.88 8.52
C MET A 1 34.66 30.50 7.17
N THR A 2 35.24 30.01 6.07
CA THR A 2 35.13 30.64 4.74
C THR A 2 33.82 30.26 4.04
N MET A 3 33.14 31.24 3.45
CA MET A 3 31.87 31.09 2.71
C MET A 3 31.89 29.98 1.64
N ALA A 4 33.05 29.73 1.02
CA ALA A 4 33.25 28.66 0.06
C ALA A 4 33.10 27.25 0.67
N GLY A 5 33.55 27.05 1.91
CA GLY A 5 33.43 25.78 2.62
C GLY A 5 31.99 25.46 3.02
N ASP A 6 31.20 26.49 3.36
CA ASP A 6 29.81 26.32 3.75
C ASP A 6 28.90 26.05 2.54
N ARG A 7 29.19 26.63 1.38
CA ARG A 7 28.52 26.30 0.11
C ARG A 7 28.74 24.83 -0.28
N GLY A 8 29.97 24.32 -0.17
CA GLY A 8 30.27 22.91 -0.45
C GLY A 8 29.57 21.94 0.50
N LYS A 9 29.41 22.30 1.78
CA LYS A 9 28.62 21.50 2.74
C LYS A 9 27.14 21.46 2.36
N LEU A 10 26.56 22.58 1.92
CA LEU A 10 25.14 22.65 1.55
C LEU A 10 24.81 21.83 0.30
N VAL A 11 25.70 21.82 -0.70
CA VAL A 11 25.54 20.96 -1.89
C VAL A 11 25.50 19.49 -1.47
N ARG A 12 26.45 19.04 -0.64
CA ARG A 12 26.47 17.67 -0.11
C ARG A 12 25.22 17.33 0.70
N LEU A 13 24.75 18.25 1.56
CA LEU A 13 23.53 18.05 2.33
C LEU A 13 22.30 17.90 1.42
N ARG A 14 22.24 18.68 0.33
CA ARG A 14 21.15 18.58 -0.66
C ARG A 14 21.17 17.22 -1.35
N GLU A 15 22.34 16.75 -1.79
CA GLU A 15 22.50 15.42 -2.41
C GLU A 15 22.08 14.30 -1.45
N ILE A 16 22.49 14.37 -0.19
CA ILE A 16 22.07 13.42 0.85
C ILE A 16 20.55 13.46 1.05
N ALA A 17 19.93 14.65 1.06
CA ALA A 17 18.49 14.79 1.23
C ALA A 17 17.70 14.24 0.03
N GLU A 18 18.25 14.36 -1.18
CA GLU A 18 17.67 13.77 -2.39
C GLU A 18 17.76 12.24 -2.36
N LEU A 19 18.91 11.67 -1.99
CA LEU A 19 19.06 10.23 -1.79
C LEU A 19 18.10 9.71 -0.72
N ALA A 20 17.97 10.44 0.39
CA ALA A 20 17.02 10.08 1.45
C ALA A 20 15.57 10.10 0.94
N LEU A 21 15.16 11.12 0.18
CA LEU A 21 13.83 11.16 -0.42
C LEU A 21 13.59 9.98 -1.36
N ASN A 22 14.57 9.65 -2.20
CA ASN A 22 14.47 8.51 -3.12
C ASN A 22 14.31 7.19 -2.38
N ALA A 23 15.03 6.99 -1.26
CA ALA A 23 14.89 5.82 -0.41
C ALA A 23 13.47 5.75 0.22
N GLU A 24 12.94 6.86 0.72
CA GLU A 24 11.58 6.89 1.29
C GLU A 24 10.49 6.66 0.23
N LEU A 25 10.69 7.10 -1.01
CA LEU A 25 9.79 6.84 -2.14
C LEU A 25 9.84 5.36 -2.57
N ALA A 26 11.04 4.77 -2.62
CA ALA A 26 11.21 3.35 -2.91
C ALA A 26 10.51 2.48 -1.87
N ALA A 27 10.68 2.80 -0.58
CA ALA A 27 9.99 2.12 0.51
C ALA A 27 8.46 2.28 0.41
N LEU A 28 7.95 3.48 0.08
CA LEU A 28 6.53 3.70 -0.14
C LEU A 28 5.98 2.87 -1.31
N SER A 29 6.74 2.77 -2.41
CA SER A 29 6.39 1.94 -3.57
C SER A 29 6.30 0.46 -3.18
N ALA A 30 7.25 -0.04 -2.41
CA ALA A 30 7.24 -1.42 -1.91
C ALA A 30 5.98 -1.71 -1.09
N ILE A 31 5.61 -0.82 -0.17
CA ILE A 31 4.38 -0.98 0.64
C ILE A 31 3.12 -0.99 -0.23
N ARG A 32 3.05 -0.15 -1.28
CA ARG A 32 1.93 -0.16 -2.22
C ARG A 32 1.83 -1.46 -3.01
N ALA A 33 2.97 -2.03 -3.42
CA ALA A 33 2.99 -3.32 -4.11
C ALA A 33 2.43 -4.45 -3.25
N GLU A 34 2.55 -4.38 -1.92
CA GLU A 34 1.96 -5.37 -1.00
C GLU A 34 0.42 -5.36 -1.02
N GLU A 35 -0.23 -4.27 -1.44
CA GLU A 35 -1.70 -4.18 -1.54
C GLU A 35 -2.29 -5.12 -2.60
N GLU A 36 -1.49 -5.47 -3.62
CA GLU A 36 -1.97 -6.29 -4.75
C GLU A 36 -2.45 -7.67 -4.29
N ARG A 37 -1.73 -8.31 -3.36
CA ARG A 37 -2.07 -9.67 -2.93
C ARG A 37 -3.43 -9.74 -2.21
N PRO A 38 -3.73 -8.92 -1.18
CA PRO A 38 -5.05 -8.89 -0.59
C PRO A 38 -6.16 -8.48 -1.56
N HIS A 39 -5.88 -7.55 -2.49
CA HIS A 39 -6.85 -7.17 -3.52
C HIS A 39 -7.16 -8.31 -4.49
N ALA A 40 -6.14 -9.02 -4.97
CA ALA A 40 -6.32 -10.22 -5.78
C ALA A 40 -7.16 -11.27 -5.05
N ARG A 41 -6.87 -11.49 -3.77
CA ARG A 41 -7.63 -12.44 -2.95
C ARG A 41 -9.10 -12.05 -2.81
N LEU A 42 -9.41 -10.76 -2.64
CA LEU A 42 -10.79 -10.29 -2.59
C LEU A 42 -11.51 -10.51 -3.92
N ARG A 43 -10.85 -10.22 -5.05
CA ARG A 43 -11.41 -10.47 -6.39
C ARG A 43 -11.74 -11.95 -6.61
N GLU A 44 -10.83 -12.85 -6.25
CA GLU A 44 -11.06 -14.30 -6.34
C GLU A 44 -12.30 -14.73 -5.53
N ILE A 45 -12.45 -14.23 -4.30
CA ILE A 45 -13.59 -14.55 -3.44
C ILE A 45 -14.89 -14.02 -4.04
N GLU A 46 -14.89 -12.79 -4.54
CA GLU A 46 -16.06 -12.19 -5.20
C GLU A 46 -16.46 -12.93 -6.46
N GLU A 47 -15.50 -13.36 -7.28
CA GLU A 47 -15.74 -14.19 -8.46
C GLU A 47 -16.34 -15.54 -8.08
N ALA A 48 -15.81 -16.20 -7.03
CA ALA A 48 -16.35 -17.46 -6.55
C ALA A 48 -17.79 -17.30 -6.03
N ILE A 49 -18.10 -16.21 -5.32
CA ILE A 49 -19.46 -15.89 -4.88
C ILE A 49 -20.37 -15.68 -6.09
N ARG A 50 -19.96 -14.87 -7.08
CA ARG A 50 -20.75 -14.62 -8.30
C ARG A 50 -21.04 -15.91 -9.06
N ALA A 51 -20.03 -16.76 -9.28
CA ALA A 51 -20.19 -18.04 -9.97
C ALA A 51 -21.21 -18.94 -9.27
N ARG A 52 -21.20 -18.94 -7.93
CA ARG A 52 -22.12 -19.74 -7.13
C ARG A 52 -23.56 -19.22 -7.17
N VAL A 53 -23.74 -17.90 -7.14
CA VAL A 53 -25.07 -17.27 -7.34
C VAL A 53 -25.63 -17.60 -8.72
N LEU A 54 -24.80 -17.54 -9.77
CA LEU A 54 -25.22 -17.88 -11.13
C LEU A 54 -25.64 -19.36 -11.25
N LEU A 55 -24.89 -20.27 -10.63
CA LEU A 55 -25.22 -21.70 -10.58
C LEU A 55 -26.55 -21.95 -9.85
N ALA A 56 -26.78 -21.25 -8.73
CA ALA A 56 -28.03 -21.37 -7.99
C ALA A 56 -29.23 -20.80 -8.78
N ALA A 57 -29.03 -19.76 -9.59
CA ALA A 57 -30.07 -19.16 -10.41
C ALA A 57 -30.42 -20.00 -11.66
N SER A 58 -29.47 -20.76 -12.20
CA SER A 58 -29.68 -21.64 -13.36
C SER A 58 -30.20 -23.03 -12.99
N SER A 59 -30.08 -23.44 -11.73
CA SER A 59 -30.57 -24.72 -11.23
C SER A 59 -32.07 -24.66 -10.90
N THR A 60 -32.91 -25.34 -11.70
CA THR A 60 -34.29 -25.70 -11.31
C THR A 60 -34.32 -26.95 -10.40
N ALA A 61 -33.17 -27.57 -10.14
CA ALA A 61 -33.04 -28.86 -9.50
C ALA A 61 -32.63 -28.74 -8.02
N PHE A 62 -33.03 -29.77 -7.27
CA PHE A 62 -32.64 -30.06 -5.90
C PHE A 62 -31.11 -29.94 -5.70
N ASP A 63 -30.68 -29.10 -4.76
CA ASP A 63 -29.26 -28.84 -4.47
C ASP A 63 -28.79 -29.64 -3.23
N PRO A 64 -28.01 -30.71 -3.41
CA PRO A 64 -27.49 -31.52 -2.30
C PRO A 64 -26.53 -30.75 -1.39
N ALA A 65 -25.91 -29.67 -1.87
CA ALA A 65 -24.98 -28.86 -1.09
C ALA A 65 -25.70 -28.02 -0.03
N ARG A 66 -26.95 -27.63 -0.28
CA ARG A 66 -27.81 -26.94 0.69
C ARG A 66 -28.29 -27.88 1.79
N LEU A 67 -28.64 -29.12 1.46
CA LEU A 67 -29.10 -30.11 2.44
C LEU A 67 -28.00 -30.65 3.35
N SER A 68 -26.78 -30.73 2.84
CA SER A 68 -25.62 -31.16 3.63
C SER A 68 -25.02 -30.04 4.50
N GLY A 69 -25.53 -28.81 4.42
CA GLY A 69 -24.95 -27.64 5.10
C GLY A 69 -23.61 -27.18 4.53
N ALA A 70 -23.17 -27.77 3.42
CA ALA A 70 -21.92 -27.43 2.74
C ALA A 70 -21.94 -25.98 2.23
N GLU A 71 -23.10 -25.48 1.82
CA GLU A 71 -23.28 -24.09 1.39
C GLU A 71 -22.97 -23.08 2.51
N GLU A 72 -23.48 -23.34 3.72
CA GLU A 72 -23.26 -22.48 4.87
C GLU A 72 -21.81 -22.57 5.36
N ALA A 73 -21.21 -23.77 5.32
CA ALA A 73 -19.81 -23.96 5.65
C ALA A 73 -18.90 -23.17 4.68
N TRP A 74 -19.21 -23.21 3.38
CA TRP A 74 -18.50 -22.46 2.35
C TRP A 74 -18.67 -20.95 2.51
N SER A 75 -19.90 -20.47 2.73
CA SER A 75 -20.19 -19.05 2.97
C SER A 75 -19.43 -18.52 4.19
N ARG A 76 -19.43 -19.26 5.31
CA ARG A 76 -18.63 -18.91 6.49
C ARG A 76 -17.13 -18.89 6.21
N TRP A 77 -16.64 -19.78 5.37
CA TRP A 77 -15.24 -19.75 4.92
C TRP A 77 -14.95 -18.49 4.10
N ALA A 78 -15.77 -18.17 3.10
CA ALA A 78 -15.60 -16.98 2.26
C ALA A 78 -15.58 -15.69 3.11
N ASP A 79 -16.47 -15.59 4.10
CA ASP A 79 -16.48 -14.46 5.04
C ASP A 79 -15.24 -14.38 5.95
N ARG A 80 -14.68 -15.54 6.36
CA ARG A 80 -13.41 -15.55 7.11
C ARG A 80 -12.25 -15.07 6.24
N GLU A 81 -12.17 -15.55 5.01
CA GLU A 81 -11.14 -15.16 4.05
C GLU A 81 -11.22 -13.68 3.69
N ARG A 82 -12.42 -13.16 3.44
CA ARG A 82 -12.64 -11.73 3.18
C ARG A 82 -12.19 -10.86 4.35
N ARG A 83 -12.53 -11.27 5.58
CA ARG A 83 -12.06 -10.58 6.80
C ARG A 83 -10.55 -10.65 6.96
N ALA A 84 -9.91 -11.75 6.57
CA ALA A 84 -8.46 -11.85 6.59
C ALA A 84 -7.82 -10.86 5.61
N ALA A 85 -8.27 -10.82 4.37
CA ALA A 85 -7.77 -9.88 3.36
C ALA A 85 -7.97 -8.41 3.79
N PHE A 86 -9.13 -8.06 4.37
CA PHE A 86 -9.34 -6.70 4.90
C PHE A 86 -8.44 -6.35 6.08
N ARG A 87 -8.15 -7.30 6.98
CA ARG A 87 -7.18 -7.07 8.06
C ARG A 87 -5.79 -6.81 7.51
N ASP A 88 -5.38 -7.52 6.47
CA ASP A 88 -4.09 -7.31 5.83
C ASP A 88 -4.03 -5.95 5.14
N LEU A 89 -5.09 -5.54 4.43
CA LEU A 89 -5.20 -4.19 3.88
C LEU A 89 -5.13 -3.11 4.96
N ALA A 90 -5.79 -3.29 6.11
CA ALA A 90 -5.72 -2.35 7.22
C ALA A 90 -4.29 -2.20 7.77
N ARG A 91 -3.56 -3.31 7.93
CA ARG A 91 -2.14 -3.30 8.34
C ARG A 91 -1.23 -2.65 7.30
N ILE A 92 -1.50 -2.86 6.01
CA ILE A 92 -0.78 -2.18 4.94
C ILE A 92 -1.06 -0.68 4.98
N ALA A 93 -2.32 -0.27 5.15
CA ALA A 93 -2.72 1.13 5.22
C ALA A 93 -2.04 1.87 6.39
N GLU A 94 -1.97 1.24 7.56
CA GLU A 94 -1.24 1.78 8.72
C GLU A 94 0.23 2.06 8.39
N ARG A 95 0.93 1.06 7.85
CA ARG A 95 2.34 1.20 7.45
C ARG A 95 2.52 2.25 6.35
N LYS A 96 1.60 2.30 5.40
CA LYS A 96 1.60 3.27 4.29
C LYS A 96 1.47 4.70 4.82
N GLU A 97 0.59 4.96 5.78
CA GLU A 97 0.44 6.29 6.38
C GLU A 97 1.70 6.71 7.13
N ALA A 98 2.27 5.80 7.93
CA ALA A 98 3.53 6.06 8.63
C ALA A 98 4.67 6.37 7.64
N GLN A 99 4.74 5.64 6.53
CA GLN A 99 5.73 5.86 5.48
C GLN A 99 5.50 7.17 4.73
N LEU A 100 4.25 7.53 4.40
CA LEU A 100 3.91 8.81 3.79
C LEU A 100 4.36 9.99 4.64
N ALA A 101 4.21 9.91 5.96
CA ALA A 101 4.72 10.93 6.87
C ALA A 101 6.26 11.08 6.79
N ARG A 102 7.00 9.98 6.64
CA ARG A 102 8.47 9.99 6.45
C ARG A 102 8.85 10.61 5.10
N THR A 103 8.21 10.17 4.02
CA THR A 103 8.42 10.72 2.67
C THR A 103 8.16 12.23 2.64
N ARG A 104 7.06 12.71 3.24
CA ARG A 104 6.74 14.14 3.34
C ARG A 104 7.83 14.93 4.07
N ARG A 105 8.37 14.40 5.17
CA ARG A 105 9.48 15.04 5.89
C ARG A 105 10.77 15.07 5.06
N ALA A 106 11.11 13.98 4.38
CA ALA A 106 12.29 13.92 3.51
C ALA A 106 12.18 14.92 2.35
N PHE A 107 11.00 15.01 1.73
CA PHE A 107 10.70 16.01 0.70
C PHE A 107 10.88 17.43 1.24
N GLY A 108 10.29 17.74 2.40
CA GLY A 108 10.43 19.05 3.03
C GLY A 108 11.89 19.44 3.32
N ARG A 109 12.73 18.49 3.75
CA ARG A 109 14.16 18.72 3.97
C ARG A 109 14.89 19.02 2.66
N LYS A 110 14.66 18.23 1.60
CA LYS A 110 15.24 18.47 0.27
C LYS A 110 14.87 19.86 -0.25
N GLU A 111 13.62 20.25 -0.09
CA GLU A 111 13.12 21.57 -0.51
C GLU A 111 13.74 22.71 0.30
N ALA A 112 13.87 22.57 1.62
CA ALA A 112 14.50 23.58 2.47
C ALA A 112 15.98 23.80 2.11
N LEU A 113 16.72 22.71 1.87
CA LEU A 113 18.12 22.76 1.45
C LEU A 113 18.28 23.35 0.04
N GLY A 114 17.37 23.02 -0.88
CA GLY A 114 17.32 23.64 -2.21
C GLY A 114 17.18 25.16 -2.12
N ARG A 115 16.17 25.64 -1.38
CA ARG A 115 15.96 27.09 -1.17
C ARG A 115 17.13 27.79 -0.48
N LEU A 116 17.78 27.12 0.48
CA LEU A 116 18.95 27.68 1.16
C LEU A 116 20.16 27.78 0.22
N ALA A 117 20.39 26.77 -0.61
CA ALA A 117 21.45 26.77 -1.62
C ALA A 117 21.23 27.86 -2.69
N GLU A 118 19.98 28.07 -3.13
CA GLU A 118 19.63 29.15 -4.07
C GLU A 118 19.85 30.54 -3.47
N ARG A 119 19.51 30.75 -2.19
CA ARG A 119 19.73 32.02 -1.51
C ARG A 119 21.19 32.38 -1.36
N LEU A 120 22.07 31.39 -1.16
CA LEU A 120 23.51 31.59 -1.02
C LEU A 120 24.28 31.60 -2.35
N ALA A 121 23.59 31.30 -3.45
CA ALA A 121 24.14 31.43 -4.80
C ALA A 121 23.87 32.81 -5.43
N ARG A 122 22.95 33.60 -4.86
CA ARG A 122 22.71 35.01 -5.17
C ARG A 122 23.67 35.88 -4.37
#